data_AF-A0A9E7R9S1-F1
#
_entry.id   AF-A0A9E7R9S1-F1
#
_cell.length_a   1.000
_cell.length_b   1.000
_cell.length_c   1.000
_cell.angle_alpha   90.00
_cell.angle_beta   90.00
_cell.angle_gamma   90.00
#
_symmetry.space_group_name_H-M   'P 1'
#
loop_
_entity.id
_entity.type
_entity.pdbx_description
1 polymer ?
#
loop_
_entity_poly.entity_id
_entity_poly.type
_entity_poly.pdbx_seq_one_letter_code
_entity_poly.pdbx_strand_id
1 'polypeptide(L)'
;MSCRTLYTADGNVPSLVLPPGALAHTDREYEYDVERDPANVEPIEHQIRLDFIRGGPVRRDQLLGSYNPWKYDPTDPATLPWQGVKQKPLGLAYAETSCAARIHEEKRFYDHVDDDATLADAPAFLAARLRIAREQPNPEQALEEERQRREKWYRELIPGPNLSQVLKDSSYGSLIETCIGSTPDADRLLEPNAFVGIVLVDDDTDPDTFARDRTLDSTYVLRESALSHTQTDDPVRLADYGIDLPAPLLVGEYQSGSQYPLIPWGDALTCACPYKQSAPWRVMCKHELLASVVCGGRDSIFLPVSRGIDVPHRARRFVSPEIAVSHQSRAEGYHR
;
A
#
# COMPACT_ATOMS: atom_id res chain seq x y z
N MET A 1 5.44 -12.48 22.94
CA MET A 1 4.52 -11.68 22.10
C MET A 1 3.46 -12.62 21.55
N SER A 2 2.18 -12.22 21.56
CA SER A 2 1.07 -13.06 21.08
C SER A 2 0.93 -12.87 19.57
N CYS A 3 1.09 -13.91 18.76
CA CYS A 3 0.84 -13.85 17.32
C CYS A 3 -0.59 -14.30 17.02
N ARG A 4 -1.20 -13.76 15.96
CA ARG A 4 -2.55 -14.16 15.52
C ARG A 4 -2.47 -15.20 14.42
N THR A 5 -2.96 -16.41 14.70
CA THR A 5 -3.11 -17.46 13.69
C THR A 5 -4.42 -17.31 12.94
N LEU A 6 -4.34 -17.31 11.62
CA LEU A 6 -5.46 -17.22 10.70
C LEU A 6 -5.57 -18.50 9.88
N TYR A 7 -6.77 -19.05 9.86
CA TYR A 7 -7.08 -20.29 9.16
C TYR A 7 -7.88 -20.02 7.89
N THR A 8 -7.63 -20.83 6.88
CA THR A 8 -8.45 -20.98 5.68
C THR A 8 -9.60 -21.95 5.94
N ALA A 9 -10.62 -21.92 5.09
CA ALA A 9 -11.68 -22.93 5.12
C ALA A 9 -11.15 -24.31 4.67
N ASP A 10 -10.18 -24.33 3.76
CA ASP A 10 -9.47 -25.52 3.35
C ASP A 10 -8.37 -25.86 4.38
N GLY A 11 -8.55 -26.95 5.12
CA GLY A 11 -7.62 -27.41 6.16
C GLY A 11 -6.29 -27.95 5.63
N ASN A 12 -6.15 -28.10 4.31
CA ASN A 12 -4.89 -28.46 3.67
C ASN A 12 -3.92 -27.28 3.59
N VAL A 13 -4.44 -26.06 3.44
CA VAL A 13 -3.64 -24.84 3.36
C VAL A 13 -3.04 -24.54 4.75
N PRO A 14 -1.74 -24.22 4.84
CA PRO A 14 -1.14 -23.85 6.12
C PRO A 14 -1.81 -22.60 6.71
N SER A 15 -1.77 -22.46 8.03
CA SER A 15 -2.25 -21.24 8.67
C SER A 15 -1.31 -20.07 8.42
N LEU A 16 -1.84 -18.86 8.28
CA LEU A 16 -1.05 -17.63 8.27
C LEU A 16 -0.89 -17.12 9.70
N VAL A 17 0.34 -16.93 10.16
CA VAL A 17 0.64 -16.35 11.47
C VAL A 17 1.04 -14.89 11.29
N LEU A 18 0.32 -13.98 11.95
CA LEU A 18 0.60 -12.55 11.92
C LEU A 18 1.22 -12.10 13.25
N PRO A 19 2.36 -11.37 13.21
CA PRO A 19 2.91 -10.76 14.41
C PRO A 19 2.05 -9.56 14.85
N PRO A 20 2.24 -9.07 16.09
CA PRO A 20 1.51 -7.92 16.63
C PRO A 20 1.44 -6.69 15.72
N GLY A 21 2.55 -6.31 15.08
CA GLY A 21 2.62 -5.15 14.18
C GLY A 21 1.81 -5.32 12.88
N ALA A 22 1.43 -6.55 12.53
CA ALA A 22 0.60 -6.87 11.37
C ALA A 22 -0.91 -6.85 11.69
N LEU A 23 -1.29 -6.51 12.93
CA LEU A 23 -2.68 -6.39 13.37
C LEU A 23 -3.20 -4.97 13.18
N ALA A 24 -4.53 -4.81 13.27
CA ALA A 24 -5.15 -3.50 13.28
C ALA A 24 -4.84 -2.76 14.59
N HIS A 25 -4.70 -1.43 14.53
CA HIS A 25 -4.40 -0.62 15.71
C HIS A 25 -5.44 -0.73 16.85
N THR A 26 -6.68 -1.15 16.53
CA THR A 26 -7.76 -1.41 17.49
C THR A 26 -7.71 -2.82 18.10
N ASP A 27 -6.86 -3.73 17.59
CA ASP A 27 -6.72 -5.06 18.16
C ASP A 27 -5.98 -4.98 19.50
N ARG A 28 -6.45 -5.74 20.50
CA ARG A 28 -5.85 -5.76 21.84
C ARG A 28 -4.42 -6.30 21.82
N GLU A 29 -4.10 -7.15 20.86
CA GLU A 29 -2.76 -7.74 20.69
C GLU A 29 -1.87 -6.90 19.76
N TYR A 30 -2.36 -5.77 19.24
CA TYR A 30 -1.56 -4.89 18.41
C TYR A 30 -0.44 -4.26 19.25
N GLU A 31 0.77 -4.44 18.76
CA GLU A 31 1.99 -3.86 19.30
C GLU A 31 2.89 -3.54 18.10
N TYR A 32 3.25 -2.27 17.95
CA TYR A 32 4.08 -1.80 16.84
C TYR A 32 5.26 -1.00 17.41
N ASP A 33 6.47 -1.41 17.05
CA ASP A 33 7.72 -0.77 17.43
C ASP A 33 8.34 -0.09 16.20
N VAL A 34 8.30 1.25 16.19
CA VAL A 34 8.82 2.08 15.09
C VAL A 34 10.31 1.87 14.81
N GLU A 35 11.09 1.36 15.76
CA GLU A 35 12.53 1.12 15.61
C GLU A 35 12.85 -0.26 15.04
N ARG A 36 11.95 -1.24 15.23
CA ARG A 36 12.19 -2.66 14.90
C ARG A 36 11.33 -3.17 13.78
N ASP A 37 10.08 -2.72 13.73
CA ASP A 37 9.11 -3.19 12.77
C ASP A 37 9.23 -2.42 11.44
N PRO A 38 8.92 -3.04 10.30
CA PRO A 38 8.77 -2.33 9.03
C PRO A 38 7.82 -1.13 9.14
N ALA A 39 7.98 -0.14 8.27
CA ALA A 39 7.11 1.04 8.27
C ALA A 39 5.63 0.62 8.21
N ASN A 40 4.83 1.08 9.19
CA ASN A 40 3.40 0.78 9.21
C ASN A 40 2.69 1.46 8.03
N VAL A 41 1.57 0.88 7.58
CA VAL A 41 0.71 1.51 6.59
C VAL A 41 -0.01 2.67 7.25
N GLU A 42 0.35 3.90 6.87
CA GLU A 42 -0.22 5.08 7.52
C GLU A 42 -1.68 5.35 7.09
N PRO A 43 -2.49 6.06 7.92
CA PRO A 43 -3.87 6.39 7.57
C PRO A 43 -4.03 7.09 6.22
N ILE A 44 -3.06 7.92 5.81
CA ILE A 44 -3.07 8.56 4.51
C ILE A 44 -2.94 7.55 3.35
N GLU A 45 -2.18 6.46 3.52
CA GLU A 45 -2.02 5.43 2.48
C GLU A 45 -3.33 4.70 2.22
N HIS A 46 -4.05 4.37 3.30
CA HIS A 46 -5.39 3.80 3.20
C HIS A 46 -6.35 4.76 2.49
N GLN A 47 -6.32 6.05 2.84
CA GLN A 47 -7.17 7.06 2.20
C GLN A 47 -6.85 7.22 0.72
N ILE A 48 -5.58 7.29 0.34
CA ILE A 48 -5.18 7.38 -1.08
C ILE A 48 -5.65 6.15 -1.86
N ARG A 49 -5.53 4.94 -1.30
CA ARG A 49 -6.07 3.72 -1.93
C ARG A 49 -7.58 3.81 -2.12
N LEU A 50 -8.32 4.28 -1.11
CA LEU A 50 -9.76 4.51 -1.18
C LEU A 50 -10.15 5.62 -2.16
N ASP A 51 -9.32 6.66 -2.28
CA ASP A 51 -9.48 7.75 -3.23
C ASP A 51 -9.36 7.24 -4.67
N PHE A 52 -8.43 6.31 -4.95
CA PHE A 52 -8.37 5.64 -6.26
C PHE A 52 -9.48 4.60 -6.46
N ILE A 53 -9.90 3.87 -5.42
CA ILE A 53 -11.09 2.99 -5.48
C ILE A 53 -12.33 3.80 -5.89
N ARG A 54 -12.55 4.97 -5.29
CA ARG A 54 -13.69 5.86 -5.59
C ARG A 54 -13.52 6.66 -6.87
N GLY A 55 -12.29 7.04 -7.21
CA GLY A 55 -11.95 7.81 -8.40
C GLY A 55 -12.14 7.05 -9.70
N GLY A 56 -12.34 5.74 -9.63
CA GLY A 56 -12.59 4.88 -10.76
C GLY A 56 -11.34 4.61 -11.61
N PRO A 57 -11.53 4.00 -12.79
CA PRO A 57 -10.42 3.53 -13.62
C PRO A 57 -9.56 4.68 -14.16
N VAL A 58 -8.24 4.46 -14.13
CA VAL A 58 -7.26 5.36 -14.72
C VAL A 58 -7.10 5.02 -16.20
N ARG A 59 -7.35 6.00 -17.06
CA ARG A 59 -7.28 5.83 -18.52
C ARG A 59 -5.91 6.22 -19.06
N ARG A 60 -5.54 5.65 -20.21
CA ARG A 60 -4.26 5.92 -20.88
C ARG A 60 -4.09 7.39 -21.28
N ASP A 61 -5.15 8.07 -21.68
CA ASP A 61 -5.13 9.50 -22.03
C ASP A 61 -4.93 10.44 -20.82
N GLN A 62 -4.98 9.90 -19.60
CA GLN A 62 -4.73 10.62 -18.35
C GLN A 62 -3.29 10.44 -17.85
N LEU A 63 -2.51 9.51 -18.43
CA LEU A 63 -1.15 9.20 -17.98
C LEU A 63 -0.13 10.23 -18.47
N LEU A 64 0.95 10.35 -17.71
CA LEU A 64 2.05 11.25 -18.01
C LEU A 64 3.09 10.56 -18.90
N GLY A 65 3.56 11.25 -19.94
CA GLY A 65 4.69 10.82 -20.75
C GLY A 65 6.04 11.07 -20.05
N SER A 66 6.73 12.14 -20.44
CA SER A 66 8.11 12.47 -20.00
C SER A 66 8.20 13.23 -18.66
N TYR A 67 7.27 13.00 -17.73
CA TYR A 67 7.30 13.66 -16.43
C TYR A 67 8.58 13.35 -15.65
N ASN A 68 9.20 14.41 -15.10
CA ASN A 68 10.36 14.34 -14.23
C ASN A 68 9.95 14.73 -12.78
N PRO A 69 9.89 13.77 -11.84
CA PRO A 69 9.45 14.03 -10.47
C PRO A 69 10.35 15.01 -9.70
N TRP A 70 11.63 15.14 -10.08
CA TRP A 70 12.60 15.98 -9.38
C TRP A 70 12.45 17.47 -9.67
N LYS A 71 11.60 17.84 -10.62
CA LYS A 71 11.29 19.24 -10.95
C LYS A 71 10.00 19.72 -10.32
N TYR A 72 9.29 18.84 -9.61
CA TYR A 72 8.00 19.18 -9.01
C TYR A 72 8.18 20.20 -7.87
N ASP A 73 7.43 21.28 -7.96
CA ASP A 73 7.31 22.29 -6.90
C ASP A 73 5.81 22.63 -6.73
N PRO A 74 5.20 22.35 -5.56
CA PRO A 74 3.79 22.63 -5.34
C PRO A 74 3.46 24.13 -5.35
N THR A 75 4.46 25.01 -5.33
CA THR A 75 4.31 26.48 -5.36
C THR A 75 4.50 27.08 -6.74
N ASP A 76 5.09 26.34 -7.69
CA ASP A 76 5.24 26.76 -9.08
C ASP A 76 4.27 26.00 -9.98
N PRO A 77 3.18 26.66 -10.45
CA PRO A 77 2.23 26.05 -11.37
C PRO A 77 2.90 25.40 -12.58
N ALA A 78 3.97 25.98 -13.12
CA ALA A 78 4.64 25.48 -14.34
C ALA A 78 5.24 24.07 -14.17
N THR A 79 5.40 23.60 -12.93
CA THR A 79 5.93 22.28 -12.61
C THR A 79 4.83 21.23 -12.38
N LEU A 80 3.55 21.65 -12.35
CA LEU A 80 2.43 20.76 -12.07
C LEU A 80 2.19 19.80 -13.25
N PRO A 81 2.19 18.47 -13.01
CA PRO A 81 2.30 17.47 -14.08
C PRO A 81 1.12 17.41 -15.06
N TRP A 82 -0.06 17.82 -14.63
CA TRP A 82 -1.27 17.80 -15.46
C TRP A 82 -1.55 19.13 -16.18
N GLN A 83 -0.60 20.08 -16.19
CA GLN A 83 -0.68 21.23 -17.10
C GLN A 83 -0.46 20.76 -18.54
N GLY A 84 -1.52 20.82 -19.36
CA GLY A 84 -1.49 20.40 -20.76
C GLY A 84 -1.97 18.97 -21.03
N VAL A 85 -2.18 18.16 -19.98
CA VAL A 85 -2.91 16.89 -20.07
C VAL A 85 -4.40 17.19 -19.97
N LYS A 86 -5.21 16.65 -20.89
CA LYS A 86 -6.64 17.01 -20.98
C LYS A 86 -7.43 16.67 -19.72
N GLN A 87 -7.07 15.62 -19.00
CA GLN A 87 -7.80 15.20 -17.81
C GLN A 87 -6.90 14.55 -16.76
N LYS A 88 -7.02 15.02 -15.52
CA LYS A 88 -6.40 14.43 -14.34
C LYS A 88 -7.21 13.21 -13.86
N PRO A 89 -6.59 12.09 -13.45
CA PRO A 89 -7.30 11.00 -12.80
C PRO A 89 -8.04 11.51 -11.56
N LEU A 90 -9.31 11.16 -11.42
CA LEU A 90 -10.15 11.66 -10.33
C LEU A 90 -9.62 11.21 -8.96
N GLY A 91 -9.15 9.97 -8.86
CA GLY A 91 -8.51 9.45 -7.65
C GLY A 91 -7.27 10.22 -7.22
N LEU A 92 -6.51 10.78 -8.17
CA LEU A 92 -5.38 11.67 -7.84
C LEU A 92 -5.86 13.00 -7.25
N ALA A 93 -6.91 13.60 -7.81
CA ALA A 93 -7.47 14.84 -7.27
C ALA A 93 -8.04 14.64 -5.86
N TYR A 94 -8.63 13.47 -5.61
CA TYR A 94 -9.11 13.07 -4.28
C TYR A 94 -7.94 12.90 -3.31
N ALA A 95 -6.90 12.18 -3.72
CA ALA A 95 -5.68 11.98 -2.93
C ALA A 95 -4.99 13.30 -2.54
N GLU A 96 -4.87 14.26 -3.47
CA GLU A 96 -4.32 15.58 -3.18
C GLU A 96 -5.15 16.34 -2.13
N THR A 97 -6.48 16.21 -2.21
CA THR A 97 -7.40 16.81 -1.22
C THR A 97 -7.26 16.13 0.14
N SER A 98 -7.14 14.80 0.18
CA SER A 98 -6.87 14.02 1.39
C SER A 98 -5.55 14.42 2.04
N CYS A 99 -4.48 14.61 1.25
CA CYS A 99 -3.19 15.11 1.75
C CYS A 99 -3.32 16.51 2.35
N ALA A 100 -4.01 17.44 1.67
CA ALA A 100 -4.23 18.78 2.19
C ALA A 100 -5.02 18.77 3.52
N ALA A 101 -6.06 17.95 3.60
CA ALA A 101 -6.85 17.84 4.82
C ALA A 101 -6.06 17.20 5.97
N ARG A 102 -5.21 16.20 5.69
CA ARG A 102 -4.37 15.53 6.69
C ARG A 102 -3.43 16.50 7.39
N ILE A 103 -2.86 17.47 6.67
CA ILE A 103 -2.06 18.55 7.27
C ILE A 103 -2.84 19.30 8.35
N HIS A 104 -4.13 19.57 8.12
CA HIS A 104 -4.97 20.25 9.11
C HIS A 104 -5.36 19.35 10.27
N GLU A 105 -5.70 18.08 9.99
CA GLU A 105 -6.09 17.11 11.01
C GLU A 105 -4.94 16.80 11.99
N GLU A 106 -3.70 16.74 11.51
CA GLU A 106 -2.54 16.40 12.34
C GLU A 106 -2.06 17.56 13.22
N LYS A 107 -2.48 18.82 12.97
CA LYS A 107 -2.10 19.99 13.80
C LYS A 107 -2.38 19.78 15.28
N ARG A 108 -3.50 19.14 15.61
CA ARG A 108 -3.92 18.87 16.99
C ARG A 108 -2.85 18.13 17.80
N PHE A 109 -2.07 17.25 17.15
CA PHE A 109 -1.03 16.46 17.81
C PHE A 109 0.22 17.28 18.14
N TYR A 110 0.55 18.26 17.30
CA TYR A 110 1.62 19.21 17.59
C TYR A 110 1.23 20.16 18.73
N ASP A 111 -0.03 20.60 18.75
CA ASP A 111 -0.56 21.50 19.79
C ASP A 111 -0.66 20.82 21.17
N HIS A 112 -0.72 19.48 21.22
CA HIS A 112 -0.95 18.68 22.43
C HIS A 112 0.12 17.59 22.61
N VAL A 113 1.37 17.90 22.27
CA VAL A 113 2.49 16.94 22.28
C VAL A 113 2.81 16.37 23.68
N ASP A 114 2.42 17.07 24.74
CA ASP A 114 2.61 16.61 26.13
C ASP A 114 1.51 15.65 26.61
N ASP A 115 0.43 15.49 25.85
CA ASP A 115 -0.67 14.59 26.17
C ASP A 115 -0.53 13.26 25.42
N ASP A 116 0.02 12.25 26.09
CA ASP A 116 0.17 10.92 25.52
C ASP A 116 -1.17 10.23 25.18
N ALA A 117 -2.30 10.67 25.78
CA ALA A 117 -3.61 10.19 25.37
C ALA A 117 -3.99 10.73 23.99
N THR A 118 -3.70 12.01 23.71
CA THR A 118 -3.88 12.60 22.37
C THR A 118 -2.91 11.98 21.36
N LEU A 119 -1.66 11.68 21.74
CA LEU A 119 -0.69 11.03 20.85
C LEU A 119 -1.04 9.56 20.56
N ALA A 120 -1.83 8.90 21.40
CA ALA A 120 -2.31 7.54 21.12
C ALA A 120 -3.23 7.48 19.87
N ASP A 121 -3.90 8.59 19.55
CA ASP A 121 -4.74 8.73 18.35
C ASP A 121 -3.95 9.18 17.10
N ALA A 122 -2.65 9.47 17.23
CA ALA A 122 -1.81 9.88 16.11
C ALA A 122 -1.29 8.65 15.33
N PRO A 123 -0.96 8.81 14.03
CA PRO A 123 -0.22 7.79 13.30
C PRO A 123 1.04 7.39 14.08
N ALA A 124 1.30 6.09 14.22
CA ALA A 124 2.34 5.57 15.11
C ALA A 124 3.72 6.19 14.86
N PHE A 125 4.10 6.37 13.58
CA PHE A 125 5.33 7.05 13.22
C PHE A 125 5.34 8.52 13.66
N LEU A 126 4.26 9.27 13.43
CA LEU A 126 4.14 10.66 13.88
C LEU A 126 4.22 10.74 15.40
N ALA A 127 3.47 9.91 16.13
CA ALA A 127 3.50 9.87 17.59
C ALA A 127 4.92 9.67 18.13
N ALA A 128 5.67 8.72 17.55
CA ALA A 128 7.05 8.47 17.94
C ALA A 128 7.98 9.66 17.62
N ARG A 129 7.85 10.27 16.43
CA ARG A 129 8.64 11.46 16.07
C ARG A 129 8.36 12.64 16.99
N LEU A 130 7.10 12.85 17.37
CA LEU A 130 6.71 13.90 18.31
C LEU A 130 7.29 13.67 19.71
N ARG A 131 7.27 12.42 20.21
CA ARG A 131 7.93 12.08 21.49
C ARG A 131 9.43 12.32 21.44
N ILE A 132 10.11 11.92 20.36
CA ILE A 132 11.54 12.18 20.16
C ILE A 132 11.82 13.68 20.12
N ALA A 133 11.02 14.45 19.38
CA ALA A 133 11.20 15.90 19.27
C ALA A 133 10.99 16.61 20.61
N ARG A 134 10.00 16.17 21.39
CA ARG A 134 9.72 16.67 22.76
C ARG A 134 10.89 16.48 23.72
N GLU A 135 11.67 15.42 23.54
CA GLU A 135 12.82 15.07 24.40
C GLU A 135 14.13 15.73 23.96
N GLN A 136 14.15 16.48 22.85
CA GLN A 136 15.35 17.19 22.39
C GLN A 136 15.71 18.37 23.29
N PRO A 137 16.98 18.84 23.31
CA PRO A 137 17.39 20.02 24.07
C PRO A 137 16.65 21.31 23.70
N ASN A 138 16.15 21.42 22.46
CA ASN A 138 15.31 22.52 21.98
C ASN A 138 14.01 21.96 21.37
N PRO A 139 13.00 21.61 22.21
CA PRO A 139 11.78 20.95 21.74
C PRO A 139 10.98 21.78 20.73
N GLU A 140 10.87 23.09 20.93
CA GLU A 140 10.11 23.98 20.03
C GLU A 140 10.64 23.93 18.60
N GLN A 141 11.96 24.02 18.44
CA GLN A 141 12.60 23.91 17.14
C GLN A 141 12.41 22.51 16.54
N ALA A 142 12.64 21.45 17.33
CA ALA A 142 12.52 20.08 16.84
C ALA A 142 11.09 19.73 16.38
N LEU A 143 10.07 20.22 17.10
CA LEU A 143 8.67 20.03 16.74
C LEU A 143 8.30 20.78 15.45
N GLU A 144 8.79 22.01 15.28
CA GLU A 144 8.59 22.77 14.05
C GLU A 144 9.30 22.12 12.85
N GLU A 145 10.50 21.57 13.03
CA GLU A 145 11.20 20.81 11.99
C GLU A 145 10.42 19.54 11.59
N GLU A 146 9.90 18.77 12.55
CA GLU A 146 9.05 17.61 12.25
C GLU A 146 7.74 18.01 11.57
N ARG A 147 7.15 19.14 11.96
CA ARG A 147 5.97 19.69 11.30
C ARG A 147 6.27 20.04 9.84
N GLN A 148 7.36 20.76 9.57
CA GLN A 148 7.77 21.12 8.21
C GLN A 148 8.08 19.87 7.37
N ARG A 149 8.74 18.86 7.94
CA ARG A 149 8.99 17.57 7.29
C ARG A 149 7.69 16.87 6.92
N ARG A 150 6.72 16.86 7.83
CA ARG A 150 5.40 16.24 7.63
C ARG A 150 4.57 16.97 6.59
N GLU A 151 4.53 18.31 6.64
CA GLU A 151 3.89 19.14 5.63
C GLU A 151 4.53 18.96 4.24
N LYS A 152 5.87 18.89 4.17
CA LYS A 152 6.59 18.58 2.92
C LYS A 152 6.18 17.23 2.35
N TRP A 153 6.00 16.22 3.19
CA TRP A 153 5.56 14.90 2.74
C TRP A 153 4.20 14.96 2.03
N TYR A 154 3.21 15.62 2.63
CA TYR A 154 1.87 15.76 2.07
C TYR A 154 1.76 16.70 0.87
N ARG A 155 2.50 17.81 0.87
CA ARG A 155 2.38 18.83 -0.19
C ARG A 155 3.26 18.54 -1.40
N GLU A 156 4.43 17.95 -1.16
CA GLU A 156 5.47 17.78 -2.17
C GLU A 156 5.66 16.33 -2.56
N LEU A 157 6.09 15.49 -1.61
CA LEU A 157 6.64 14.16 -1.90
C LEU A 157 5.58 13.15 -2.33
N ILE A 158 4.40 13.14 -1.70
CA ILE A 158 3.30 12.25 -2.08
C ILE A 158 2.77 12.62 -3.47
N PRO A 159 2.29 13.85 -3.75
CA PRO A 159 1.67 14.14 -5.03
C PRO A 159 2.66 14.09 -6.21
N GLY A 160 3.83 14.69 -6.06
CA GLY A 160 4.78 14.86 -7.15
C GLY A 160 5.70 13.65 -7.36
N PRO A 161 6.70 13.42 -6.49
CA PRO A 161 7.63 12.31 -6.62
C PRO A 161 7.04 10.89 -6.52
N ASN A 162 5.93 10.70 -5.82
CA ASN A 162 5.29 9.38 -5.72
C ASN A 162 4.12 9.20 -6.69
N LEU A 163 2.96 9.82 -6.45
CA LEU A 163 1.73 9.52 -7.21
C LEU A 163 1.84 9.89 -8.69
N SER A 164 2.36 11.06 -9.02
CA SER A 164 2.55 11.47 -10.42
C SER A 164 3.56 10.57 -11.14
N GLN A 165 4.62 10.11 -10.45
CA GLN A 165 5.59 9.16 -10.99
C GLN A 165 4.96 7.78 -11.27
N VAL A 166 4.06 7.32 -10.39
CA VAL A 166 3.31 6.08 -10.60
C VAL A 166 2.39 6.18 -11.83
N LEU A 167 1.78 7.34 -12.05
CA LEU A 167 0.84 7.62 -13.14
C LEU A 167 1.49 7.95 -14.50
N LYS A 168 2.68 7.42 -14.75
CA LYS A 168 3.36 7.53 -16.05
C LYS A 168 2.97 6.41 -17.01
N ASP A 169 3.05 6.68 -18.31
CA ASP A 169 2.96 5.67 -19.37
C ASP A 169 3.96 4.54 -19.15
N SER A 170 5.20 4.89 -18.79
CA SER A 170 6.28 3.92 -18.50
C SER A 170 6.12 3.19 -17.16
N SER A 171 5.10 3.52 -16.36
CA SER A 171 4.87 2.95 -15.03
C SER A 171 3.52 2.24 -15.00
N TYR A 172 2.45 2.86 -14.48
CA TYR A 172 1.12 2.24 -14.49
C TYR A 172 0.65 1.90 -15.92
N GLY A 173 1.01 2.71 -16.93
CA GLY A 173 0.69 2.43 -18.33
C GLY A 173 1.18 1.06 -18.83
N SER A 174 2.30 0.56 -18.29
CA SER A 174 2.83 -0.78 -18.60
C SER A 174 1.95 -1.93 -18.12
N LEU A 175 1.05 -1.70 -17.16
CA LEU A 175 0.14 -2.72 -16.63
C LEU A 175 -1.19 -2.78 -17.40
N ILE A 176 -1.48 -1.77 -18.22
CA ILE A 176 -2.75 -1.61 -18.94
C ILE A 176 -2.54 -1.52 -20.45
N GLU A 177 -1.34 -1.85 -20.94
CA GLU A 177 -0.95 -1.62 -22.32
C GLU A 177 -1.83 -2.37 -23.33
N THR A 178 -2.24 -3.59 -22.97
CA THR A 178 -3.08 -4.48 -23.78
C THR A 178 -4.58 -4.24 -23.62
N CYS A 179 -5.00 -3.35 -22.70
CA CYS A 179 -6.41 -3.03 -22.49
C CYS A 179 -6.92 -2.16 -23.65
N ILE A 180 -7.62 -2.77 -24.62
CA ILE A 180 -8.26 -2.08 -25.75
C ILE A 180 -9.63 -1.52 -25.33
N GLY A 181 -9.81 -0.20 -25.41
CA GLY A 181 -11.10 0.47 -25.17
C GLY A 181 -10.96 1.76 -24.37
N SER A 182 -12.05 2.51 -24.24
CA SER A 182 -12.07 3.80 -23.55
C SER A 182 -11.92 3.69 -22.03
N THR A 183 -12.10 2.50 -21.43
CA THR A 183 -11.96 2.31 -19.98
C THR A 183 -11.63 0.85 -19.65
N PRO A 184 -10.52 0.56 -18.94
CA PRO A 184 -10.26 -0.79 -18.45
C PRO A 184 -11.27 -1.14 -17.35
N ASP A 185 -12.06 -2.19 -17.58
CA ASP A 185 -12.85 -2.84 -16.53
C ASP A 185 -11.93 -3.72 -15.67
N ALA A 186 -12.29 -3.92 -14.39
CA ALA A 186 -11.51 -4.69 -13.42
C ALA A 186 -11.19 -6.09 -13.92
N ASP A 187 -12.13 -6.77 -14.59
CA ASP A 187 -11.90 -8.11 -15.11
C ASP A 187 -10.90 -8.12 -16.27
N ARG A 188 -10.95 -7.10 -17.14
CA ARG A 188 -9.99 -6.96 -18.27
C ARG A 188 -8.59 -6.61 -17.78
N LEU A 189 -8.48 -5.87 -16.67
CA LEU A 189 -7.20 -5.61 -16.01
C LEU A 189 -6.56 -6.89 -15.44
N LEU A 190 -7.39 -7.88 -15.08
CA LEU A 190 -6.97 -9.18 -14.56
C LEU A 190 -6.77 -10.25 -15.65
N GLU A 191 -6.84 -9.89 -16.94
CA GLU A 191 -6.43 -10.78 -18.03
C GLU A 191 -4.89 -10.83 -18.17
N PRO A 192 -4.18 -9.68 -18.31
CA PRO A 192 -2.72 -9.66 -18.39
C PRO A 192 -2.02 -9.56 -17.03
N ASN A 193 -2.78 -9.31 -15.95
CA ASN A 193 -2.29 -9.31 -14.57
C ASN A 193 -3.16 -10.27 -13.73
N ALA A 194 -2.73 -10.71 -12.56
CA ALA A 194 -3.55 -11.54 -11.70
C ALA A 194 -3.19 -11.35 -10.23
N PHE A 195 -4.17 -11.57 -9.37
CA PHE A 195 -3.93 -11.78 -7.93
C PHE A 195 -4.11 -13.26 -7.64
N VAL A 196 -3.00 -13.96 -7.43
CA VAL A 196 -2.94 -15.42 -7.30
C VAL A 196 -2.76 -15.79 -5.84
N GLY A 197 -3.59 -16.71 -5.35
CA GLY A 197 -3.38 -17.29 -4.03
C GLY A 197 -2.25 -18.31 -4.07
N ILE A 198 -1.19 -18.06 -3.31
CA ILE A 198 0.05 -18.87 -3.32
C ILE A 198 0.42 -19.22 -1.88
N VAL A 199 0.92 -20.44 -1.67
CA VAL A 199 1.63 -20.80 -0.44
C VAL A 199 3.11 -20.61 -0.69
N LEU A 200 3.71 -19.68 0.05
CA LEU A 200 5.16 -19.51 0.06
C LEU A 200 5.77 -20.45 1.07
N VAL A 201 6.86 -21.12 0.70
CA VAL A 201 7.64 -22.02 1.54
C VAL A 201 9.08 -21.53 1.62
N ASP A 202 9.80 -21.97 2.65
CA ASP A 202 11.24 -21.68 2.80
C ASP A 202 12.05 -22.21 1.62
N ASP A 203 13.21 -21.59 1.39
CA ASP A 203 14.12 -21.95 0.30
C ASP A 203 14.63 -23.40 0.41
N ASP A 204 14.71 -23.94 1.63
CA ASP A 204 15.10 -25.33 1.92
C ASP A 204 13.95 -26.33 1.75
N THR A 205 12.72 -25.88 1.53
CA THR A 205 11.56 -26.74 1.32
C THR A 205 11.36 -27.04 -0.17
N ASP A 206 11.10 -28.30 -0.51
CA ASP A 206 10.72 -28.73 -1.86
C ASP A 206 9.23 -28.46 -2.10
N PRO A 207 8.85 -27.55 -3.04
CA PRO A 207 7.45 -27.18 -3.22
C PRO A 207 6.54 -28.33 -3.66
N ASP A 208 7.03 -29.22 -4.53
CA ASP A 208 6.24 -30.36 -5.01
C ASP A 208 5.94 -31.37 -3.90
N THR A 209 6.90 -31.62 -3.02
CA THR A 209 6.74 -32.50 -1.86
C THR A 209 5.77 -31.88 -0.86
N PHE A 210 5.95 -30.60 -0.52
CA PHE A 210 5.02 -29.88 0.37
C PHE A 210 3.59 -29.88 -0.18
N ALA A 211 3.42 -29.63 -1.47
CA ALA A 211 2.13 -29.63 -2.14
C ALA A 211 1.47 -31.01 -2.09
N ARG A 212 2.21 -32.09 -2.40
CA ARG A 212 1.70 -33.48 -2.33
C ARG A 212 1.26 -33.85 -0.92
N ASP A 213 2.06 -33.53 0.10
CA ASP A 213 1.78 -33.86 1.50
C ASP A 213 0.49 -33.19 2.00
N ARG A 214 0.12 -32.06 1.39
CA ARG A 214 -1.08 -31.28 1.72
C ARG A 214 -2.17 -31.36 0.65
N THR A 215 -2.05 -32.18 -0.39
CA THR A 215 -3.04 -32.25 -1.49
C THR A 215 -3.32 -30.87 -2.13
N LEU A 216 -2.29 -30.03 -2.25
CA LEU A 216 -2.34 -28.74 -2.95
C LEU A 216 -1.83 -28.90 -4.39
N ASP A 217 -2.25 -28.01 -5.28
CA ASP A 217 -1.65 -27.90 -6.62
C ASP A 217 -0.25 -27.26 -6.49
N SER A 218 0.79 -27.99 -6.91
CA SER A 218 2.17 -27.54 -6.75
C SER A 218 2.51 -26.31 -7.60
N THR A 219 1.69 -25.98 -8.59
CA THR A 219 1.79 -24.73 -9.36
C THR A 219 1.63 -23.48 -8.46
N TYR A 220 0.92 -23.62 -7.33
CA TYR A 220 0.66 -22.53 -6.38
C TYR A 220 1.41 -22.67 -5.06
N VAL A 221 2.43 -23.52 -5.02
CA VAL A 221 3.38 -23.61 -3.91
C VAL A 221 4.73 -23.17 -4.45
N LEU A 222 5.27 -22.06 -3.95
CA LEU A 222 6.51 -21.48 -4.44
C LEU A 222 7.49 -21.23 -3.30
N ARG A 223 8.79 -21.31 -3.58
CA ARG A 223 9.80 -20.75 -2.68
C ARG A 223 9.72 -19.23 -2.73
N GLU A 224 9.92 -18.57 -1.60
CA GLU A 224 9.97 -17.10 -1.59
C GLU A 224 11.05 -16.57 -2.54
N SER A 225 12.23 -17.22 -2.60
CA SER A 225 13.33 -16.85 -3.52
C SER A 225 12.98 -16.88 -5.01
N ALA A 226 11.89 -17.56 -5.42
CA ALA A 226 11.45 -17.57 -6.80
C ALA A 226 10.77 -16.25 -7.22
N LEU A 227 10.31 -15.44 -6.27
CA LEU A 227 9.56 -14.21 -6.52
C LEU A 227 10.47 -13.05 -6.91
N SER A 228 9.90 -12.02 -7.54
CA SER A 228 10.70 -10.91 -8.09
C SER A 228 11.24 -9.94 -7.02
N HIS A 229 10.68 -9.93 -5.80
CA HIS A 229 11.16 -9.06 -4.73
C HIS A 229 12.46 -9.55 -4.07
N THR A 230 12.77 -10.84 -4.19
CA THR A 230 14.01 -11.43 -3.63
C THR A 230 15.20 -11.31 -4.57
N GLN A 231 14.98 -10.92 -5.83
CA GLN A 231 15.98 -10.84 -6.89
C GLN A 231 16.60 -9.45 -7.02
N THR A 232 16.65 -8.69 -5.93
CA THR A 232 17.22 -7.34 -5.86
C THR A 232 18.40 -7.27 -4.91
N ASP A 233 19.18 -6.19 -4.99
CA ASP A 233 20.35 -5.98 -4.13
C ASP A 233 19.98 -5.91 -2.64
N ASP A 234 18.78 -5.41 -2.32
CA ASP A 234 18.24 -5.29 -0.96
C ASP A 234 16.81 -5.88 -0.91
N PRO A 235 16.69 -7.23 -0.83
CA PRO A 235 15.40 -7.91 -0.90
C PRO A 235 14.63 -7.78 0.40
N VAL A 236 13.35 -7.45 0.32
CA VAL A 236 12.45 -7.35 1.48
C VAL A 236 11.65 -8.63 1.66
N ARG A 237 12.06 -9.46 2.60
CA ARG A 237 11.49 -10.79 2.85
C ARG A 237 10.30 -10.74 3.79
N LEU A 238 9.48 -11.79 3.77
CA LEU A 238 8.38 -11.95 4.74
C LEU A 238 8.86 -12.02 6.19
N ALA A 239 10.05 -12.60 6.41
CA ALA A 239 10.69 -12.64 7.72
C ALA A 239 10.99 -11.22 8.28
N ASP A 240 11.25 -10.23 7.42
CA ASP A 240 11.45 -8.83 7.85
C ASP A 240 10.17 -8.22 8.43
N TYR A 241 9.02 -8.77 8.03
CA TYR A 241 7.70 -8.45 8.57
C TYR A 241 7.28 -9.38 9.71
N GLY A 242 8.17 -10.26 10.19
CA GLY A 242 7.87 -11.25 11.23
C GLY A 242 6.83 -12.30 10.82
N ILE A 243 6.66 -12.54 9.51
CA ILE A 243 5.73 -13.55 8.99
C ILE A 243 6.52 -14.83 8.68
N ASP A 244 6.18 -15.89 9.40
CA ASP A 244 6.80 -17.20 9.24
C ASP A 244 6.29 -17.94 8.00
N LEU A 245 7.19 -18.72 7.37
CA LEU A 245 6.86 -19.67 6.31
C LEU A 245 6.55 -21.06 6.91
N PRO A 246 5.65 -21.85 6.31
CA PRO A 246 4.93 -21.57 5.07
C PRO A 246 3.75 -20.60 5.26
N ALA A 247 3.59 -19.64 4.35
CA ALA A 247 2.58 -18.59 4.44
C ALA A 247 1.64 -18.57 3.21
N PRO A 248 0.31 -18.71 3.38
CA PRO A 248 -0.65 -18.51 2.30
C PRO A 248 -0.91 -17.01 2.09
N LEU A 249 -0.47 -16.46 0.95
CA LEU A 249 -0.55 -15.05 0.62
C LEU A 249 -1.12 -14.80 -0.77
N LEU A 250 -1.57 -13.57 -1.00
CA LEU A 250 -1.91 -13.10 -2.33
C LEU A 250 -0.64 -12.57 -3.01
N VAL A 251 -0.31 -13.13 -4.17
CA VAL A 251 0.81 -12.69 -5.01
C VAL A 251 0.26 -12.04 -6.26
N GLY A 252 0.68 -10.81 -6.53
CA GLY A 252 0.36 -10.15 -7.78
C GLY A 252 1.31 -10.62 -8.88
N GLU A 253 0.76 -11.13 -9.96
CA GLU A 253 1.46 -11.43 -11.21
C GLU A 253 1.13 -10.35 -12.23
N TYR A 254 2.14 -9.81 -12.89
CA TYR A 254 1.97 -8.67 -13.79
C TYR A 254 2.41 -9.01 -15.20
N GLN A 255 1.93 -8.23 -16.17
CA GLN A 255 2.23 -8.43 -17.59
C GLN A 255 3.74 -8.50 -17.90
N SER A 256 4.59 -7.86 -17.08
CA SER A 256 6.05 -7.93 -17.21
C SER A 256 6.66 -9.29 -16.85
N GLY A 257 5.86 -10.24 -16.34
CA GLY A 257 6.31 -11.49 -15.72
C GLY A 257 6.77 -11.32 -14.27
N SER A 258 6.72 -10.10 -13.73
CA SER A 258 7.10 -9.85 -12.34
C SER A 258 6.05 -10.39 -11.39
N GLN A 259 6.49 -10.93 -10.26
CA GLN A 259 5.64 -11.48 -9.19
C GLN A 259 6.02 -10.85 -7.86
N TYR A 260 5.05 -10.19 -7.20
CA TYR A 260 5.27 -9.52 -5.92
C TYR A 260 4.19 -9.92 -4.91
N PRO A 261 4.58 -10.40 -3.71
CA PRO A 261 3.62 -10.67 -2.65
C PRO A 261 3.01 -9.38 -2.13
N LEU A 262 1.74 -9.48 -1.75
CA LEU A 262 1.01 -8.46 -1.00
C LEU A 262 1.04 -8.88 0.47
N ILE A 263 1.89 -8.22 1.24
CA ILE A 263 2.19 -8.58 2.62
C ILE A 263 1.08 -8.03 3.54
N PRO A 264 0.41 -8.87 4.35
CA PRO A 264 -0.52 -8.43 5.36
C PRO A 264 0.24 -7.68 6.47
N TRP A 265 0.13 -6.37 6.47
CA TRP A 265 0.84 -5.50 7.41
C TRP A 265 -0.06 -4.37 7.91
N GLY A 266 0.04 -4.02 9.19
CA GLY A 266 -0.93 -3.14 9.87
C GLY A 266 -2.36 -3.64 9.69
N ASP A 267 -3.27 -2.77 9.23
CA ASP A 267 -4.65 -3.18 8.92
C ASP A 267 -4.93 -3.37 7.41
N ALA A 268 -3.88 -3.58 6.60
CA ALA A 268 -3.98 -3.65 5.14
C ALA A 268 -3.01 -4.65 4.50
N LEU A 269 -2.87 -4.58 3.18
CA LEU A 269 -1.79 -5.18 2.42
C LEU A 269 -0.77 -4.12 1.99
N THR A 270 0.51 -4.46 1.94
CA THR A 270 1.57 -3.65 1.34
C THR A 270 2.31 -4.45 0.28
N CYS A 271 2.62 -3.83 -0.86
CA CYS A 271 3.32 -4.53 -1.95
C CYS A 271 4.82 -4.64 -1.66
N ALA A 272 5.38 -5.84 -1.79
CA ALA A 272 6.82 -6.06 -1.60
C ALA A 272 7.69 -5.59 -2.78
N CYS A 273 7.14 -4.88 -3.78
CA CYS A 273 7.95 -4.46 -4.91
C CYS A 273 9.04 -3.46 -4.47
N PRO A 274 10.24 -3.50 -5.09
CA PRO A 274 11.36 -2.65 -4.67
C PRO A 274 11.03 -1.16 -4.68
N TYR A 275 10.20 -0.72 -5.64
CA TYR A 275 9.76 0.68 -5.66
C TYR A 275 8.99 1.07 -4.39
N LYS A 276 8.04 0.25 -3.91
CA LYS A 276 7.28 0.56 -2.69
C LYS A 276 8.19 0.60 -1.46
N GLN A 277 9.11 -0.35 -1.38
CA GLN A 277 9.91 -0.57 -0.18
C GLN A 277 11.12 0.36 -0.04
N SER A 278 11.64 0.93 -1.14
CA SER A 278 12.91 1.67 -1.10
C SER A 278 12.84 3.07 -0.45
N ALA A 279 11.67 3.56 -0.04
CA ALA A 279 11.56 4.86 0.61
C ALA A 279 10.24 5.00 1.40
N PRO A 280 10.28 5.48 2.66
CA PRO A 280 9.08 5.65 3.49
C PRO A 280 8.01 6.57 2.90
N TRP A 281 8.41 7.53 2.07
CA TRP A 281 7.48 8.48 1.47
C TRP A 281 6.73 7.93 0.25
N ARG A 282 7.07 6.73 -0.23
CA ARG A 282 6.38 6.07 -1.34
C ARG A 282 5.12 5.38 -0.82
N VAL A 283 4.07 6.17 -0.66
CA VAL A 283 2.77 5.72 -0.15
C VAL A 283 2.05 4.74 -1.07
N MET A 284 2.36 4.73 -2.36
CA MET A 284 1.76 3.80 -3.31
C MET A 284 2.74 3.42 -4.43
N CYS A 285 2.66 2.18 -4.92
CA CYS A 285 3.32 1.75 -6.16
C CYS A 285 2.29 1.47 -7.27
N LYS A 286 2.76 1.24 -8.51
CA LYS A 286 1.86 0.93 -9.64
C LYS A 286 1.00 -0.31 -9.42
N HIS A 287 1.48 -1.28 -8.64
CA HIS A 287 0.75 -2.50 -8.31
C HIS A 287 -0.39 -2.24 -7.32
N GLU A 288 -0.14 -1.40 -6.30
CA GLU A 288 -1.17 -0.96 -5.36
C GLU A 288 -2.19 -0.03 -6.04
N LEU A 289 -1.78 0.76 -7.03
CA LEU A 289 -2.71 1.50 -7.88
C LEU A 289 -3.61 0.55 -8.69
N LEU A 290 -3.04 -0.50 -9.31
CA LEU A 290 -3.81 -1.53 -10.01
C LEU A 290 -4.81 -2.21 -9.06
N ALA A 291 -4.36 -2.61 -7.87
CA ALA A 291 -5.19 -3.18 -6.83
C ALA A 291 -6.35 -2.24 -6.43
N SER A 292 -6.08 -0.95 -6.29
CA SER A 292 -7.10 0.06 -5.98
C SER A 292 -8.16 0.16 -7.09
N VAL A 293 -7.74 0.18 -8.37
CA VAL A 293 -8.67 0.23 -9.50
C VAL A 293 -9.52 -1.05 -9.59
N VAL A 294 -8.92 -2.23 -9.38
CA VAL A 294 -9.65 -3.52 -9.37
C VAL A 294 -10.66 -3.57 -8.23
N CYS A 295 -10.28 -3.13 -7.03
CA CYS A 295 -11.17 -3.00 -5.88
C CYS A 295 -12.36 -2.05 -6.17
N GLY A 296 -12.09 -0.90 -6.81
CA GLY A 296 -13.12 0.06 -7.23
C GLY A 296 -14.10 -0.52 -8.24
N GLY A 297 -13.61 -1.21 -9.28
CA GLY A 297 -14.48 -1.85 -10.28
C GLY A 297 -15.33 -2.99 -9.72
N ARG A 298 -14.93 -3.58 -8.58
CA ARG A 298 -15.65 -4.66 -7.89
C ARG A 298 -16.42 -4.20 -6.64
N ASP A 299 -16.41 -2.91 -6.34
CA ASP A 299 -16.99 -2.33 -5.12
C ASP A 299 -16.59 -3.09 -3.84
N SER A 300 -15.29 -3.33 -3.67
CA SER A 300 -14.75 -4.18 -2.62
C SER A 300 -13.49 -3.59 -1.99
N ILE A 301 -13.30 -3.82 -0.68
CA ILE A 301 -12.04 -3.55 0.03
C ILE A 301 -11.11 -4.77 0.05
N PHE A 302 -11.58 -5.90 -0.48
CA PHE A 302 -10.84 -7.14 -0.62
C PHE A 302 -10.42 -7.34 -2.07
N LEU A 303 -9.16 -7.70 -2.28
CA LEU A 303 -8.68 -8.14 -3.57
C LEU A 303 -9.25 -9.53 -3.92
N PRO A 304 -9.61 -9.75 -5.19
CA PRO A 304 -10.06 -11.05 -5.62
C PRO A 304 -8.91 -12.05 -5.67
N VAL A 305 -9.22 -13.33 -5.45
CA VAL A 305 -8.34 -14.42 -5.89
C VAL A 305 -8.73 -14.73 -7.32
N SER A 306 -7.89 -14.36 -8.27
CA SER A 306 -8.14 -14.58 -9.70
C SER A 306 -7.98 -16.06 -10.06
N ARG A 307 -7.02 -16.73 -9.40
CA ARG A 307 -6.73 -18.17 -9.48
C ARG A 307 -5.85 -18.58 -8.29
N GLY A 308 -5.64 -19.87 -8.11
CA GLY A 308 -4.77 -20.41 -7.07
C GLY A 308 -5.49 -20.85 -5.81
N ILE A 309 -4.76 -20.85 -4.70
CA ILE A 309 -5.21 -21.34 -3.40
C ILE A 309 -6.14 -20.31 -2.74
N ASP A 310 -7.20 -20.75 -2.05
CA ASP A 310 -7.99 -19.84 -1.23
C ASP A 310 -7.19 -19.42 0.01
N VAL A 311 -6.81 -18.14 0.05
CA VAL A 311 -6.01 -17.58 1.15
C VAL A 311 -6.90 -16.88 2.17
N PRO A 312 -6.46 -16.77 3.44
CA PRO A 312 -7.26 -16.15 4.49
C PRO A 312 -7.74 -14.74 4.10
N HIS A 313 -8.94 -14.36 4.53
CA HIS A 313 -9.53 -13.05 4.20
C HIS A 313 -8.59 -11.86 4.51
N ARG A 314 -7.81 -11.97 5.59
CA ARG A 314 -6.82 -10.95 5.99
C ARG A 314 -5.68 -10.79 4.98
N ALA A 315 -5.31 -11.85 4.27
CA ALA A 315 -4.32 -11.82 3.19
C ALA A 315 -4.87 -11.21 1.89
N ARG A 316 -6.15 -10.82 1.87
CA ARG A 316 -6.82 -10.17 0.74
C ARG A 316 -7.36 -8.79 1.07
N ARG A 317 -7.40 -8.42 2.35
CA ARG A 317 -7.93 -7.14 2.84
C ARG A 317 -6.99 -5.99 2.52
N PHE A 318 -7.26 -5.29 1.43
CA PHE A 318 -6.35 -4.30 0.85
C PHE A 318 -6.31 -2.97 1.63
N VAL A 319 -7.44 -2.61 2.24
CA VAL A 319 -7.58 -1.40 3.07
C VAL A 319 -8.27 -1.73 4.40
N SER A 320 -8.02 -0.91 5.40
CA SER A 320 -8.66 -0.99 6.71
C SER A 320 -10.18 -0.84 6.58
N PRO A 321 -11.00 -1.74 7.15
CA PRO A 321 -12.45 -1.59 7.17
C PRO A 321 -12.89 -0.35 7.94
N GLU A 322 -12.20 0.01 9.01
CA GLU A 322 -12.52 1.17 9.85
C GLU A 322 -12.33 2.48 9.09
N ILE A 323 -11.21 2.60 8.38
CA ILE A 323 -10.96 3.77 7.52
C ILE A 323 -11.92 3.76 6.32
N ALA A 324 -12.23 2.59 5.76
CA ALA A 324 -13.16 2.49 4.63
C ALA A 324 -14.59 2.93 4.99
N VAL A 325 -15.08 2.60 6.18
CA VAL A 325 -16.43 2.98 6.64
C VAL A 325 -16.54 4.49 6.89
N SER A 326 -15.47 5.12 7.36
CA SER A 326 -15.43 6.56 7.63
C SER A 326 -14.93 7.41 6.46
N HIS A 327 -14.52 6.77 5.35
CA HIS A 327 -14.00 7.46 4.17
C HIS A 327 -15.10 8.27 3.48
N GLN A 328 -14.79 9.53 3.21
CA GLN A 328 -15.58 10.41 2.37
C GLN A 328 -14.67 10.85 1.23
N SER A 329 -15.06 10.62 -0.02
CA SER A 329 -14.32 11.15 -1.17
C SER A 329 -14.48 12.67 -1.21
N ARG A 330 -13.47 13.41 -0.76
CA ARG A 330 -13.58 14.85 -0.43
C ARG A 330 -13.59 15.81 -1.62
N ALA A 331 -13.98 15.38 -2.83
CA ALA A 331 -14.04 16.27 -4.00
C ALA A 331 -15.42 16.42 -4.66
N GLU A 332 -16.49 16.29 -3.89
CA GLU A 332 -17.84 16.74 -4.29
C GLU A 332 -17.92 18.27 -4.60
N GLY A 333 -16.85 19.04 -4.37
CA GLY A 333 -16.77 20.47 -4.67
C GLY A 333 -16.28 20.86 -6.07
N TYR A 334 -15.77 19.94 -6.90
CA TYR A 334 -15.19 20.28 -8.23
C TYR A 334 -16.18 20.16 -9.40
N HIS A 335 -17.44 19.82 -9.12
CA HIS A 335 -18.52 19.80 -10.11
C HIS A 335 -19.71 20.64 -9.63
N ARG A 336 -19.55 21.97 -9.68
CA ARG A 336 -20.68 22.90 -9.87
C ARG A 336 -20.33 23.96 -10.89
#